data_AF-A0A1X3GER6-F1
#
_entry.id   AF-A0A1X3GER6-F1
#
_cell.length_a   1.000
_cell.length_b   1.000
_cell.length_c   1.000
_cell.angle_alpha   90.00
_cell.angle_beta   90.00
_cell.angle_gamma   90.00
#
_symmetry.space_group_name_H-M   'P 1'
#
loop_
_entity.id
_entity.type
_entity.pdbx_description
1 polymer ?
#
loop_
_entity_poly.entity_id
_entity_poly.type
_entity_poly.pdbx_seq_one_letter_code
_entity_poly.pdbx_strand_id
1 'polypeptide(L)'
;MTDNPSLYDDGFLAAWETFADEVTLAFKVGASDEAERPLAAEQTRYVVASMAIAKLLKAVGQDETAGKFHLLAEAMQDVVEGLPHPLFSVERPKTAGGRRPDTSAVWRTRSSLCAGLEYLIAGGNLDQDIAINLTAKKYRTQFAKLLRPGADLKTSIRTWMKSFATDAVQNEVALSNYKLSMSGLSAAKTDFSGSAIRQAGERLIAAAAERAARLP
;
A
#
# COMPACT_ATOMS: atom_id res chain seq x y z
N MET A 1 31.64 -19.77 -3.91
CA MET A 1 31.25 -19.44 -2.53
C MET A 1 31.05 -17.94 -2.51
N THR A 2 29.81 -17.47 -2.55
CA THR A 2 29.49 -16.05 -2.35
C THR A 2 29.40 -15.86 -0.84
N ASP A 3 30.40 -15.20 -0.25
CA ASP A 3 30.30 -14.74 1.13
C ASP A 3 29.09 -13.81 1.22
N ASN A 4 28.05 -14.27 1.91
CA ASN A 4 26.90 -13.42 2.15
C ASN A 4 27.36 -12.29 3.09
N PRO A 5 27.23 -11.01 2.69
CA PRO A 5 27.62 -9.90 3.54
C PRO A 5 26.85 -9.97 4.86
N SER A 6 27.58 -9.89 5.97
CA SER A 6 26.97 -9.80 7.30
C SER A 6 26.17 -8.50 7.39
N LEU A 7 24.96 -8.55 7.95
CA LEU A 7 24.16 -7.35 8.27
C LEU A 7 24.84 -6.44 9.32
N TYR A 8 25.98 -6.87 9.86
CA TYR A 8 26.80 -6.14 10.82
C TYR A 8 28.18 -5.78 10.24
N ASP A 9 28.38 -5.94 8.94
CA ASP A 9 29.59 -5.45 8.27
C ASP A 9 29.56 -3.92 8.18
N ASP A 10 30.71 -3.27 8.39
CA ASP A 10 30.85 -1.81 8.35
C ASP A 10 30.42 -1.24 6.98
N GLY A 11 30.65 -2.01 5.90
CA GLY A 11 30.22 -1.63 4.55
C GLY A 11 28.70 -1.60 4.40
N PHE A 12 27.99 -2.55 5.02
CA PHE A 12 26.52 -2.56 5.03
C PHE A 12 25.95 -1.36 5.79
N LEU A 13 26.48 -1.09 7.00
CA LEU A 13 25.98 0.00 7.84
C LEU A 13 26.17 1.37 7.17
N ALA A 14 27.34 1.62 6.57
CA ALA A 14 27.59 2.85 5.82
C ALA A 14 26.66 3.01 4.60
N ALA A 15 26.39 1.92 3.88
CA ALA A 15 25.44 1.93 2.77
C ALA A 15 24.00 2.18 3.23
N TRP A 16 23.62 1.60 4.37
CA TRP A 16 22.31 1.80 4.99
C TRP A 16 22.08 3.24 5.43
N GLU A 17 23.06 3.86 6.10
CA GLU A 17 22.98 5.27 6.51
C GLU A 17 22.83 6.20 5.30
N THR A 18 23.65 5.98 4.26
CA THR A 18 23.55 6.73 3.00
C THR A 18 22.16 6.58 2.37
N PHE A 19 21.63 5.35 2.32
CA PHE A 19 20.28 5.10 1.83
C PHE A 19 19.21 5.84 2.62
N ALA A 20 19.28 5.80 3.95
CA ALA A 20 18.30 6.45 4.83
C ALA A 20 18.31 7.98 4.64
N ASP A 21 19.49 8.57 4.49
CA ASP A 21 19.66 10.00 4.23
C ASP A 21 19.11 10.39 2.86
N GLU A 22 19.42 9.64 1.80
CA GLU A 22 18.93 9.90 0.45
C GLU A 22 17.40 9.82 0.36
N VAL A 23 16.79 8.79 0.96
CA VAL A 23 15.33 8.66 1.02
C VAL A 23 14.72 9.80 1.84
N THR A 24 15.31 10.11 2.98
CA THR A 24 14.83 11.20 3.83
C THR A 24 14.88 12.54 3.10
N LEU A 25 15.96 12.82 2.37
CA LEU A 25 16.12 14.03 1.59
C LEU A 25 15.08 14.11 0.46
N ALA A 26 14.86 13.00 -0.26
CA ALA A 26 13.89 12.92 -1.34
C ALA A 26 12.47 13.34 -0.91
N PHE A 27 12.07 13.00 0.33
CA PHE A 27 10.74 13.34 0.85
C PHE A 27 10.69 14.61 1.69
N LYS A 28 11.82 15.20 2.09
CA LYS A 28 11.87 16.47 2.85
C LYS A 28 11.95 17.69 1.95
N VAL A 29 12.66 17.60 0.83
CA VAL A 29 12.88 18.76 -0.05
C VAL A 29 11.74 18.84 -1.06
N GLY A 30 11.00 19.93 -1.01
CA GLY A 30 10.05 20.29 -2.07
C GLY A 30 10.79 20.47 -3.39
N ALA A 31 10.29 19.89 -4.48
CA ALA A 31 10.87 20.17 -5.78
C ALA A 31 10.64 21.65 -6.10
N SER A 32 11.61 22.32 -6.72
CA SER A 32 11.51 23.76 -7.02
C SER A 32 10.31 24.12 -7.91
N ASP A 33 9.74 23.13 -8.61
CA ASP A 33 8.59 23.21 -9.51
C ASP A 33 7.30 22.59 -8.94
N GLU A 34 7.26 22.24 -7.64
CA GLU A 34 6.11 21.54 -7.04
C GLU A 34 4.79 22.34 -7.15
N ALA A 35 4.85 23.67 -7.14
CA ALA A 35 3.67 24.51 -7.33
C ALA A 35 3.10 24.42 -8.75
N GLU A 36 3.95 24.23 -9.76
CA GLU A 36 3.57 24.19 -11.18
C GLU A 36 3.18 22.78 -11.62
N ARG A 37 3.90 21.76 -11.16
CA ARG A 37 3.72 20.35 -11.54
C ARG A 37 3.68 19.45 -10.30
N PRO A 38 2.65 19.56 -9.42
CA PRO A 38 2.62 18.85 -8.14
C PRO A 38 2.70 17.32 -8.27
N LEU A 39 2.08 16.74 -9.30
CA LEU A 39 2.16 15.30 -9.56
C LEU A 39 3.56 14.88 -10.03
N ALA A 40 4.20 15.68 -10.89
CA ALA A 40 5.55 15.41 -11.38
C ALA A 40 6.55 15.48 -10.21
N ALA A 41 6.44 16.51 -9.36
CA ALA A 41 7.22 16.64 -8.15
C ALA A 41 7.06 15.43 -7.23
N GLU A 42 5.82 14.96 -6.99
CA GLU A 42 5.57 13.75 -6.21
C GLU A 42 6.24 12.51 -6.83
N GLN A 43 6.11 12.32 -8.15
CA GLN A 43 6.72 11.19 -8.87
C GLN A 43 8.25 11.23 -8.82
N THR A 44 8.88 12.41 -8.93
CA THR A 44 10.33 12.59 -8.80
C THR A 44 10.84 12.11 -7.45
N ARG A 45 10.10 12.31 -6.35
CA ARG A 45 10.49 11.78 -5.03
C ARG A 45 10.60 10.26 -5.04
N TYR A 46 9.68 9.57 -5.74
CA TYR A 46 9.74 8.12 -5.89
C TYR A 46 10.88 7.66 -6.81
N VAL A 47 11.23 8.44 -7.85
CA VAL A 47 12.43 8.18 -8.69
C VAL A 47 13.68 8.16 -7.81
N VAL A 48 13.89 9.22 -7.03
CA VAL A 48 15.05 9.32 -6.13
C VAL A 48 15.06 8.19 -5.09
N ALA A 49 13.92 7.89 -4.48
CA ALA A 49 13.83 6.78 -3.53
C ALA A 49 14.16 5.42 -4.16
N SER A 50 13.71 5.17 -5.40
CA SER A 50 14.00 3.93 -6.11
C SER A 50 15.49 3.81 -6.46
N MET A 51 16.14 4.92 -6.82
CA MET A 51 17.59 4.95 -7.01
C MET A 51 18.36 4.68 -5.71
N ALA A 52 17.92 5.25 -4.59
CA ALA A 52 18.54 5.00 -3.28
C ALA A 52 18.47 3.50 -2.92
N ILE A 53 17.31 2.85 -3.14
CA ILE A 53 17.15 1.40 -2.96
C ILE A 53 18.12 0.63 -3.88
N ALA A 54 18.23 1.04 -5.14
CA ALA A 54 19.13 0.38 -6.10
C ALA A 54 20.59 0.46 -5.66
N LYS A 55 21.05 1.61 -5.16
CA LYS A 55 22.40 1.79 -4.62
C LYS A 55 22.66 0.91 -3.40
N LEU A 56 21.73 0.85 -2.45
CA LEU A 56 21.82 -0.03 -1.28
C LEU A 56 21.95 -1.50 -1.70
N LEU A 57 21.06 -1.96 -2.59
CA LEU A 57 21.07 -3.33 -3.09
C LEU A 57 22.39 -3.69 -3.78
N LYS A 58 22.93 -2.77 -4.57
CA LYS A 58 24.24 -2.94 -5.21
C LYS A 58 25.37 -3.07 -4.18
N ALA A 59 25.37 -2.22 -3.14
CA ALA A 59 26.37 -2.27 -2.07
C ALA A 59 26.38 -3.62 -1.31
N VAL A 60 25.22 -4.30 -1.23
CA VAL A 60 25.09 -5.62 -0.60
C VAL A 60 25.18 -6.79 -1.57
N GLY A 61 25.68 -6.55 -2.79
CA GLY A 61 25.90 -7.60 -3.81
C GLY A 61 24.62 -8.14 -4.46
N GLN A 62 23.50 -7.43 -4.36
CA GLN A 62 22.22 -7.80 -5.00
C GLN A 62 22.06 -7.12 -6.36
N ASP A 63 23.05 -7.29 -7.25
CA ASP A 63 23.18 -6.54 -8.51
C ASP A 63 21.97 -6.71 -9.45
N GLU A 64 21.43 -7.93 -9.58
CA GLU A 64 20.26 -8.17 -10.43
C GLU A 64 19.03 -7.39 -9.93
N THR A 65 18.79 -7.41 -8.61
CA THR A 65 17.68 -6.70 -7.98
C THR A 65 17.90 -5.19 -8.06
N ALA A 66 19.14 -4.72 -7.84
CA ALA A 66 19.50 -3.32 -8.02
C ALA A 66 19.22 -2.84 -9.46
N GLY A 67 19.51 -3.66 -10.47
CA GLY A 67 19.18 -3.37 -11.87
C GLY A 67 17.68 -3.17 -12.11
N LYS A 68 16.82 -3.96 -11.46
CA LYS A 68 15.35 -3.82 -11.56
C LYS A 68 14.85 -2.51 -10.95
N PHE A 69 15.43 -2.06 -9.84
CA PHE A 69 15.09 -0.75 -9.25
C PHE A 69 15.62 0.43 -10.06
N HIS A 70 16.78 0.32 -10.72
CA HIS A 70 17.22 1.32 -11.71
C HIS A 70 16.23 1.41 -12.87
N LEU A 71 15.84 0.29 -13.48
CA LEU A 71 14.85 0.28 -14.56
C LEU A 71 13.51 0.89 -14.14
N LEU A 72 13.08 0.66 -12.90
CA LEU A 72 11.87 1.28 -12.36
C LEU A 72 12.03 2.80 -12.22
N ALA A 73 13.18 3.27 -11.72
CA ALA A 73 13.47 4.70 -11.59
C ALA A 73 13.47 5.40 -12.96
N GLU A 74 14.12 4.80 -13.97
CA GLU A 74 14.13 5.26 -15.36
C GLU A 74 12.70 5.35 -15.91
N ALA A 75 11.92 4.27 -15.79
CA ALA A 75 10.54 4.25 -16.25
C ALA A 75 9.68 5.35 -15.61
N MET A 76 9.84 5.57 -14.30
CA MET A 76 9.10 6.61 -13.60
C MET A 76 9.55 8.02 -14.01
N GLN A 77 10.84 8.24 -14.28
CA GLN A 77 11.34 9.51 -14.80
C GLN A 77 10.72 9.82 -16.17
N ASP A 78 10.59 8.83 -17.05
CA ASP A 78 9.88 9.00 -18.32
C ASP A 78 8.44 9.46 -18.09
N VAL A 79 7.73 8.85 -17.12
CA VAL A 79 6.36 9.27 -16.76
C VAL A 79 6.31 10.69 -16.20
N VAL A 80 7.28 11.10 -15.37
CA VAL A 80 7.41 12.48 -14.87
C VAL A 80 7.45 13.47 -16.04
N GLU A 81 8.21 13.14 -17.08
CA GLU A 81 8.33 13.95 -18.31
C GLU A 81 7.20 13.76 -19.33
N GLY A 82 6.19 12.96 -19.00
CA GLY A 82 5.06 12.68 -19.88
C GLY A 82 5.40 11.77 -21.06
N LEU A 83 6.53 11.05 -20.98
CA LEU A 83 6.97 10.07 -21.97
C LEU A 83 6.39 8.67 -21.65
N PRO A 84 5.93 7.93 -22.66
CA PRO A 84 5.47 6.55 -22.46
C PRO A 84 6.67 5.61 -22.30
N HIS A 85 6.69 4.81 -21.23
CA HIS A 85 7.71 3.77 -21.04
C HIS A 85 7.12 2.35 -21.18
N PRO A 86 7.81 1.40 -21.85
CA PRO A 86 7.32 0.02 -22.03
C PRO A 86 6.93 -0.71 -20.73
N LEU A 87 7.62 -0.44 -19.62
CA LEU A 87 7.33 -1.05 -18.31
C LEU A 87 5.88 -0.80 -17.84
N PHE A 88 5.29 0.33 -18.23
CA PHE A 88 3.90 0.69 -17.88
C PHE A 88 2.90 0.41 -18.99
N SER A 89 3.35 -0.21 -20.08
CA SER A 89 2.46 -0.62 -21.16
C SER A 89 1.55 -1.73 -20.65
N VAL A 90 0.25 -1.51 -20.76
CA VAL A 90 -0.75 -2.50 -20.35
C VAL A 90 -1.04 -3.40 -21.54
N GLU A 91 -0.64 -4.67 -21.44
CA GLU A 91 -1.14 -5.70 -22.34
C GLU A 91 -2.65 -5.85 -22.12
N ARG A 92 -3.45 -5.40 -23.09
CA ARG A 92 -4.90 -5.59 -23.03
C ARG A 92 -5.23 -7.00 -23.50
N PRO A 93 -5.82 -7.87 -22.65
CA PRO A 93 -6.28 -9.18 -23.10
C PRO A 93 -7.28 -8.98 -24.24
N LYS A 94 -7.09 -9.69 -25.36
CA LYS A 94 -7.97 -9.60 -26.54
C LYS A 94 -9.44 -9.93 -26.23
N THR A 95 -9.69 -10.62 -25.12
CA THR A 95 -11.01 -11.05 -24.64
C THR A 95 -11.65 -10.11 -23.62
N ALA A 96 -11.04 -8.95 -23.33
CA ALA A 96 -11.53 -8.01 -22.32
C ALA A 96 -12.76 -7.19 -22.79
N GLY A 97 -13.83 -7.88 -23.20
CA GLY A 97 -15.17 -7.31 -23.17
C GLY A 97 -15.62 -7.25 -21.72
N GLY A 98 -15.73 -6.05 -21.14
CA GLY A 98 -16.21 -5.89 -19.77
C GLY A 98 -15.73 -4.63 -19.07
N ARG A 99 -16.21 -4.44 -17.83
CA ARG A 99 -15.80 -3.34 -16.97
C ARG A 99 -14.33 -3.52 -16.57
N ARG A 100 -13.58 -2.41 -16.57
CA ARG A 100 -12.19 -2.39 -16.08
C ARG A 100 -12.12 -2.92 -14.64
N PRO A 101 -11.11 -3.73 -14.30
CA PRO A 101 -10.84 -4.12 -12.92
C PRO A 101 -10.68 -2.91 -12.00
N ASP A 102 -11.01 -3.08 -10.72
CA ASP A 102 -10.76 -2.05 -9.71
C ASP A 102 -9.25 -1.78 -9.60
N THR A 103 -8.87 -0.53 -9.40
CA THR A 103 -7.45 -0.13 -9.31
C THR A 103 -6.81 -0.64 -8.02
N SER A 104 -5.47 -0.73 -8.01
CA SER A 104 -4.72 -1.08 -6.80
C SER A 104 -4.99 -0.11 -5.64
N ALA A 105 -5.33 1.16 -5.91
CA ALA A 105 -5.71 2.12 -4.87
C ALA A 105 -7.04 1.72 -4.17
N VAL A 106 -8.03 1.29 -4.94
CA VAL A 106 -9.29 0.75 -4.41
C VAL A 106 -9.02 -0.50 -3.58
N TRP A 107 -8.25 -1.45 -4.11
CA TRP A 107 -7.94 -2.70 -3.41
C TRP A 107 -7.14 -2.50 -2.11
N ARG A 108 -6.13 -1.63 -2.11
CA ARG A 108 -5.39 -1.28 -0.88
C ARG A 108 -6.28 -0.64 0.17
N THR A 109 -7.23 0.20 -0.25
CA THR A 109 -8.18 0.84 0.66
C THR A 109 -9.16 -0.19 1.26
N ARG A 110 -9.67 -1.12 0.45
CA ARG A 110 -10.50 -2.25 0.92
C ARG A 110 -9.73 -3.14 1.90
N SER A 111 -8.47 -3.47 1.58
CA SER A 111 -7.58 -4.26 2.45
C SER A 111 -7.42 -3.61 3.84
N SER A 112 -7.11 -2.30 3.87
CA SER A 112 -6.98 -1.56 5.14
C SER A 112 -8.28 -1.45 5.92
N LEU A 113 -9.42 -1.28 5.23
CA LEU A 113 -10.74 -1.30 5.87
C LEU A 113 -11.04 -2.66 6.49
N CYS A 114 -10.83 -3.75 5.75
CA CYS A 114 -11.03 -5.11 6.25
C CYS A 114 -10.11 -5.39 7.46
N ALA A 115 -8.82 -5.03 7.37
CA ALA A 115 -7.91 -5.15 8.49
C ALA A 115 -8.38 -4.34 9.72
N GLY A 116 -8.80 -3.09 9.52
CA GLY A 116 -9.33 -2.26 10.61
C GLY A 116 -10.60 -2.83 11.26
N LEU A 117 -11.46 -3.48 10.48
CA LEU A 117 -12.64 -4.19 11.00
C LEU A 117 -12.26 -5.41 11.84
N GLU A 118 -11.26 -6.20 11.44
CA GLU A 118 -10.76 -7.33 12.22
C GLU A 118 -10.19 -6.88 13.57
N TYR A 119 -9.43 -5.77 13.59
CA TYR A 119 -8.96 -5.15 14.83
C TYR A 119 -10.12 -4.66 15.71
N LEU A 120 -11.12 -3.99 15.11
CA LEU A 120 -12.30 -3.50 15.82
C LEU A 120 -13.10 -4.64 16.45
N ILE A 121 -13.30 -5.74 15.72
CA ILE A 121 -13.97 -6.97 16.18
C ILE A 121 -13.19 -7.58 17.34
N ALA A 122 -11.89 -7.82 17.16
CA ALA A 122 -11.04 -8.45 18.17
C ALA A 122 -10.92 -7.63 19.45
N GLY A 123 -10.69 -6.31 19.34
CA GLY A 123 -10.50 -5.45 20.51
C GLY A 123 -11.81 -5.09 21.23
N GLY A 124 -12.91 -5.03 20.49
CA GLY A 124 -14.24 -4.68 21.03
C GLY A 124 -15.09 -5.88 21.44
N ASN A 125 -14.66 -7.11 21.14
CA ASN A 125 -15.47 -8.32 21.22
C ASN A 125 -16.85 -8.14 20.54
N LEU A 126 -16.83 -7.50 19.37
CA LEU A 126 -18.04 -7.19 18.62
C LEU A 126 -18.37 -8.30 17.64
N ASP A 127 -19.66 -8.57 17.46
CA ASP A 127 -20.10 -9.35 16.32
C ASP A 127 -19.73 -8.64 15.00
N GLN A 128 -19.39 -9.41 13.97
CA GLN A 128 -18.95 -8.89 12.68
C GLN A 128 -20.01 -7.98 12.05
N ASP A 129 -21.30 -8.34 12.11
CA ASP A 129 -22.36 -7.53 11.53
C ASP A 129 -22.53 -6.21 12.28
N ILE A 130 -22.32 -6.21 13.61
CA ILE A 130 -22.31 -4.98 14.40
C ILE A 130 -21.17 -4.06 13.95
N ALA A 131 -19.95 -4.58 13.83
CA ALA A 131 -18.78 -3.80 13.38
C ALA A 131 -18.98 -3.22 11.97
N ILE A 132 -19.49 -4.03 11.03
CA ILE A 132 -19.82 -3.58 9.67
C ILE A 132 -20.91 -2.52 9.70
N ASN A 133 -21.98 -2.71 10.49
CA ASN A 133 -23.08 -1.76 10.59
C ASN A 133 -22.64 -0.40 11.12
N LEU A 134 -21.83 -0.39 12.19
CA LEU A 134 -21.29 0.84 12.77
C LEU A 134 -20.41 1.59 11.77
N THR A 135 -19.52 0.86 11.10
CA THR A 135 -18.60 1.41 10.10
C THR A 135 -19.34 1.95 8.88
N ALA A 136 -20.27 1.18 8.33
CA ALA A 136 -21.07 1.57 7.18
C ALA A 136 -22.00 2.75 7.50
N LYS A 137 -22.53 2.84 8.71
CA LYS A 137 -23.33 3.99 9.15
C LYS A 137 -22.48 5.26 9.24
N LYS A 138 -21.29 5.16 9.83
CA LYS A 138 -20.41 6.30 10.09
C LYS A 138 -19.73 6.84 8.82
N TYR A 139 -19.29 5.97 7.93
CA TYR A 139 -18.44 6.32 6.78
C TYR A 139 -19.09 6.05 5.41
N ARG A 140 -20.43 6.02 5.35
CA ARG A 140 -21.17 5.63 4.13
C ARG A 140 -20.73 6.44 2.90
N THR A 141 -20.64 7.76 3.05
CA THR A 141 -20.35 8.69 1.95
C THR A 141 -18.91 8.53 1.48
N GLN A 142 -17.97 8.39 2.41
CA GLN A 142 -16.54 8.24 2.12
C GLN A 142 -16.25 6.95 1.36
N PHE A 143 -16.94 5.85 1.72
CA PHE A 143 -16.77 4.56 1.06
C PHE A 143 -17.58 4.38 -0.22
N ALA A 144 -18.35 5.38 -0.66
CA ALA A 144 -19.16 5.28 -1.88
C ALA A 144 -18.30 4.97 -3.13
N LYS A 145 -17.10 5.56 -3.22
CA LYS A 145 -16.15 5.33 -4.34
C LYS A 145 -15.53 3.92 -4.36
N LEU A 146 -15.68 3.15 -3.28
CA LEU A 146 -15.25 1.75 -3.24
C LEU A 146 -16.30 0.81 -3.86
N LEU A 147 -17.50 1.30 -4.15
CA LEU A 147 -18.63 0.49 -4.58
C LEU A 147 -18.79 0.50 -6.09
N ARG A 148 -19.38 -0.59 -6.59
CA ARG A 148 -19.96 -0.59 -7.93
C ARG A 148 -21.31 0.15 -7.88
N PRO A 149 -21.75 0.79 -8.96
CA PRO A 149 -23.08 1.37 -9.05
C PRO A 149 -24.15 0.35 -8.64
N GLY A 150 -25.04 0.75 -7.73
CA GLY A 150 -26.11 -0.11 -7.19
C GLY A 150 -25.68 -1.13 -6.13
N ALA A 151 -24.39 -1.26 -5.81
CA ALA A 151 -23.94 -2.18 -4.77
C ALA A 151 -24.20 -1.61 -3.36
N ASP A 152 -24.66 -2.47 -2.45
CA ASP A 152 -24.78 -2.12 -1.04
C ASP A 152 -23.43 -2.21 -0.32
N LEU A 153 -23.14 -1.21 0.52
CA LEU A 153 -21.87 -1.10 1.23
C LEU A 153 -21.65 -2.25 2.21
N LYS A 154 -22.66 -2.63 3.00
CA LYS A 154 -22.51 -3.67 4.03
C LYS A 154 -22.26 -5.03 3.40
N THR A 155 -23.04 -5.35 2.37
CA THR A 155 -22.88 -6.58 1.58
C THR A 155 -21.52 -6.64 0.90
N SER A 156 -21.06 -5.51 0.36
CA SER A 156 -19.73 -5.41 -0.26
C SER A 156 -18.62 -5.62 0.75
N ILE A 157 -18.67 -4.96 1.92
CA ILE A 157 -17.68 -5.15 3.00
C ILE A 157 -17.61 -6.61 3.44
N ARG A 158 -18.76 -7.27 3.67
CA ARG A 158 -18.80 -8.68 4.05
C ARG A 158 -18.14 -9.57 2.99
N THR A 159 -18.40 -9.28 1.72
CA THR A 159 -17.79 -9.99 0.59
C THR A 159 -16.28 -9.79 0.57
N TRP A 160 -15.81 -8.55 0.74
CA TRP A 160 -14.37 -8.26 0.76
C TRP A 160 -13.66 -8.94 1.92
N MET A 161 -14.22 -8.87 3.15
CA MET A 161 -13.65 -9.55 4.32
C MET A 161 -13.51 -11.05 4.06
N LYS A 162 -14.58 -11.69 3.54
CA LYS A 162 -14.52 -13.11 3.16
C LYS A 162 -13.43 -13.38 2.12
N SER A 163 -13.37 -12.57 1.06
CA SER A 163 -12.37 -12.75 -0.01
C SER A 163 -10.94 -12.60 0.49
N PHE A 164 -10.67 -11.66 1.40
CA PHE A 164 -9.35 -11.52 2.00
C PHE A 164 -9.01 -12.67 2.95
N ALA A 165 -9.98 -13.11 3.77
CA ALA A 165 -9.78 -14.22 4.69
C ALA A 165 -9.54 -15.57 3.98
N THR A 166 -10.10 -15.76 2.77
CA THR A 166 -9.93 -16.97 1.97
C THR A 166 -8.93 -16.82 0.84
N ASP A 167 -8.07 -15.80 0.84
CA ASP A 167 -7.06 -15.54 -0.20
C ASP A 167 -7.61 -15.45 -1.65
N ALA A 168 -8.90 -15.11 -1.80
CA ALA A 168 -9.57 -15.04 -3.11
C ALA A 168 -9.34 -13.68 -3.83
N VAL A 169 -8.58 -12.75 -3.22
CA VAL A 169 -8.28 -11.44 -3.80
C VAL A 169 -7.12 -11.56 -4.79
N GLN A 170 -7.37 -11.24 -6.06
CA GLN A 170 -6.36 -11.29 -7.12
C GLN A 170 -5.31 -10.17 -7.04
N ASN A 171 -5.59 -9.08 -6.32
CA ASN A 171 -4.62 -8.00 -6.13
C ASN A 171 -3.62 -8.38 -5.04
N GLU A 172 -2.46 -8.90 -5.44
CA GLU A 172 -1.42 -9.42 -4.54
C GLU A 172 -0.91 -8.41 -3.53
N VAL A 173 -0.73 -7.14 -3.94
CA VAL A 173 -0.28 -6.06 -3.05
C VAL A 173 -1.29 -5.83 -1.93
N ALA A 174 -2.58 -5.79 -2.25
CA ALA A 174 -3.63 -5.61 -1.25
C ALA A 174 -3.76 -6.83 -0.32
N LEU A 175 -3.62 -8.05 -0.87
CA LEU A 175 -3.65 -9.28 -0.09
C LEU A 175 -2.47 -9.36 0.89
N SER A 176 -1.26 -9.07 0.40
CA SER A 176 -0.04 -9.01 1.23
C SER A 176 -0.18 -8.01 2.38
N ASN A 177 -0.67 -6.79 2.10
CA ASN A 177 -0.92 -5.78 3.13
C ASN A 177 -1.95 -6.25 4.19
N TYR A 178 -2.99 -6.97 3.77
CA TYR A 178 -3.97 -7.54 4.69
C TYR A 178 -3.32 -8.60 5.59
N LYS A 179 -2.56 -9.55 5.01
CA LYS A 179 -1.85 -10.60 5.74
C LYS A 179 -0.85 -10.05 6.76
N LEU A 180 -0.07 -9.04 6.36
CA LEU A 180 0.85 -8.35 7.26
C LEU A 180 0.11 -7.75 8.46
N SER A 181 -1.04 -7.10 8.20
CA SER A 181 -1.89 -6.55 9.25
C SER A 181 -2.45 -7.65 10.17
N MET A 182 -2.84 -8.80 9.64
CA MET A 182 -3.36 -9.92 10.43
C MET A 182 -2.27 -10.59 11.29
N SER A 183 -1.04 -10.67 10.78
CA SER A 183 0.12 -11.07 11.58
C SER A 183 0.33 -10.10 12.76
N GLY A 184 0.24 -8.79 12.49
CA GLY A 184 0.30 -7.77 13.53
C GLY A 184 -0.83 -7.87 14.55
N LEU A 185 -2.05 -8.20 14.12
CA LEU A 185 -3.19 -8.41 15.03
C LEU A 185 -2.97 -9.62 15.94
N SER A 186 -2.42 -10.70 15.40
CA SER A 186 -2.14 -11.92 16.17
C SER A 186 -1.16 -11.62 17.32
N ALA A 187 -0.08 -10.89 17.05
CA ALA A 187 0.84 -10.44 18.08
C ALA A 187 0.18 -9.42 19.01
N ALA A 188 -0.61 -8.47 18.49
CA ALA A 188 -1.20 -7.44 19.31
C ALA A 188 -2.19 -7.99 20.37
N LYS A 189 -2.83 -9.13 20.09
CA LYS A 189 -3.74 -9.81 21.03
C LYS A 189 -3.03 -10.32 22.30
N THR A 190 -1.72 -10.58 22.26
CA THR A 190 -0.96 -10.98 23.44
C THR A 190 -0.43 -9.78 24.21
N ASP A 191 -0.10 -8.70 23.51
CA ASP A 191 0.72 -7.62 24.07
C ASP A 191 -0.10 -6.38 24.47
N PHE A 192 -1.32 -6.23 23.97
CA PHE A 192 -2.15 -5.02 24.18
C PHE A 192 -3.55 -5.34 24.70
N SER A 193 -4.13 -4.37 25.40
CA SER A 193 -5.51 -4.45 25.86
C SER A 193 -6.51 -4.43 24.69
N GLY A 194 -7.69 -5.02 24.90
CA GLY A 194 -8.77 -4.96 23.91
C GLY A 194 -9.13 -3.52 23.50
N SER A 195 -9.13 -2.57 24.43
CA SER A 195 -9.38 -1.15 24.13
C SER A 195 -8.32 -0.54 23.20
N ALA A 196 -7.04 -0.86 23.39
CA ALA A 196 -5.96 -0.40 22.54
C ALA A 196 -6.06 -0.99 21.12
N ILE A 197 -6.34 -2.30 21.01
CA ILE A 197 -6.57 -2.98 19.73
C ILE A 197 -7.76 -2.37 19.00
N ARG A 198 -8.87 -2.14 19.72
CA ARG A 198 -10.06 -1.48 19.19
C ARG A 198 -9.74 -0.11 18.63
N GLN A 199 -9.04 0.74 19.38
CA GLN A 199 -8.67 2.08 18.96
C GLN A 199 -7.74 2.05 17.73
N ALA A 200 -6.85 1.06 17.62
CA ALA A 200 -6.06 0.84 16.42
C ALA A 200 -6.96 0.51 15.21
N GLY A 201 -7.94 -0.38 15.39
CA GLY A 201 -8.94 -0.69 14.36
C GLY A 201 -9.73 0.52 13.89
N GLU A 202 -10.22 1.34 14.83
CA GLU A 202 -10.94 2.58 14.53
C GLU A 202 -10.07 3.58 13.74
N ARG A 203 -8.78 3.70 14.08
CA ARG A 203 -7.82 4.53 13.32
C ARG A 203 -7.59 4.00 11.90
N LEU A 204 -7.43 2.69 11.73
CA LEU A 204 -7.28 2.06 10.42
C LEU A 204 -8.51 2.28 9.53
N ILE A 205 -9.71 2.14 10.09
CA ILE A 205 -10.97 2.40 9.38
C ILE A 205 -11.07 3.87 8.98
N ALA A 206 -10.75 4.80 9.88
CA ALA A 206 -10.78 6.23 9.58
C ALA A 206 -9.79 6.59 8.45
N ALA A 207 -8.55 6.10 8.52
CA ALA A 207 -7.55 6.31 7.48
C ALA A 207 -7.94 5.67 6.14
N ALA A 208 -8.65 4.54 6.16
CA ALA A 208 -9.23 3.95 4.95
C ALA A 208 -10.35 4.83 4.37
N ALA A 209 -11.21 5.41 5.21
CA ALA A 209 -12.28 6.31 4.77
C ALA A 209 -11.72 7.59 4.15
N GLU A 210 -10.69 8.19 4.74
CA GLU A 210 -10.00 9.35 4.18
C GLU A 210 -9.38 9.05 2.82
N ARG A 211 -8.69 7.91 2.68
CA ARG A 211 -8.16 7.46 1.38
C ARG A 211 -9.26 7.22 0.35
N ALA A 212 -10.36 6.58 0.75
CA ALA A 212 -11.50 6.33 -0.13
C ALA A 212 -12.10 7.63 -0.67
N ALA A 213 -12.22 8.67 0.15
CA ALA A 213 -12.75 9.97 -0.28
C ALA A 213 -11.89 10.65 -1.36
N ARG A 214 -10.57 10.42 -1.32
CA ARG A 214 -9.58 10.97 -2.27
C ARG A 214 -9.40 10.15 -3.55
N LEU A 215 -10.05 8.99 -3.67
CA LEU A 215 -9.99 8.22 -4.91
C LEU A 215 -10.57 9.06 -6.08
N PRO A 216 -10.03 8.92 -7.29
CA PRO A 216 -10.56 9.61 -8.47
C PRO A 216 -12.00 9.18 -8.79
#